data_AF-A0AAW4VQY6-F1
#
_entry.id   AF-A0AAW4VQY6-F1
#
_cell.length_a   1.000
_cell.length_b   1.000
_cell.length_c   1.000
_cell.angle_alpha   90.00
_cell.angle_beta   90.00
_cell.angle_gamma   90.00
#
_symmetry.space_group_name_H-M   'P 1'
#
loop_
_entity.id
_entity.type
_entity.pdbx_description
1 polymer ?
#
loop_
_entity_poly.entity_id
_entity_poly.type
_entity_poly.pdbx_seq_one_letter_code
_entity_poly.pdbx_strand_id
1 'polypeptide(L)'
;LGCGPVGLLTVKWAFLLGAERVIAVDSVDYRLRHAASYGAEVMNLKDYDNTGMEIKEKTHGGADVVIDCVGMDGKMSVVEKVESALKLQAGSKS
;
A
#
# COMPACT_ATOMS: atom_id res chain seq x y z
N LEU A 1 -1.61 -2.55 0.66
CA LEU A 1 -1.27 -1.11 0.57
C LEU A 1 0.16 -0.93 1.04
N GLY A 2 0.98 -0.19 0.30
CA GLY A 2 2.42 -0.06 0.56
C GLY A 2 3.23 -1.23 0.01
N CYS A 3 4.28 -0.92 -0.74
CA CYS A 3 5.24 -1.83 -1.38
C CYS A 3 6.66 -1.61 -0.84
N GLY A 4 6.79 -1.22 0.44
CA GLY A 4 8.07 -1.26 1.15
C GLY A 4 8.54 -2.71 1.42
N PRO A 5 9.62 -2.92 2.18
CA PRO A 5 10.15 -4.27 2.45
C PRO A 5 9.09 -5.24 3.01
N VAL A 6 8.27 -4.78 3.95
CA VAL A 6 7.16 -5.58 4.51
C VAL A 6 6.11 -5.88 3.43
N GLY A 7 5.65 -4.87 2.70
CA GLY A 7 4.66 -5.05 1.62
C GLY A 7 5.12 -5.99 0.51
N LEU A 8 6.38 -5.89 0.09
CA LEU A 8 6.96 -6.79 -0.92
C LEU A 8 7.07 -8.23 -0.43
N LEU A 9 7.41 -8.43 0.84
CA LEU A 9 7.37 -9.76 1.47
C LEU A 9 5.94 -10.29 1.51
N THR A 10 4.97 -9.46 1.92
CA THR A 10 3.55 -9.80 1.94
C THR A 10 3.03 -10.23 0.56
N VAL A 11 3.38 -9.52 -0.52
CA VAL A 11 3.01 -9.90 -1.89
C VAL A 11 3.48 -11.31 -2.23
N LYS A 12 4.74 -11.65 -1.91
CA LYS A 12 5.27 -13.00 -2.14
C LYS A 12 4.52 -14.06 -1.33
N TRP A 13 4.23 -13.77 -0.07
CA TRP A 13 3.47 -14.69 0.79
C TRP A 13 2.04 -14.89 0.30
N ALA A 14 1.37 -13.84 -0.19
CA ALA A 14 0.03 -13.97 -0.75
C ALA A 14 0.01 -14.96 -1.90
N PHE A 15 0.95 -14.84 -2.85
CA PHE A 15 1.09 -15.81 -3.94
C PHE A 15 1.46 -17.21 -3.44
N LEU A 16 2.38 -17.32 -2.48
CA LEU A 16 2.78 -18.60 -1.89
C LEU A 16 1.61 -19.33 -1.22
N LEU A 17 0.68 -18.59 -0.62
CA LEU A 17 -0.52 -19.11 0.02
C LEU A 17 -1.68 -19.33 -0.96
N GLY A 18 -1.47 -19.13 -2.26
CA GLY A 18 -2.43 -19.45 -3.31
C GLY A 18 -3.39 -18.32 -3.70
N ALA A 19 -3.06 -17.05 -3.41
CA ALA A 19 -3.83 -15.93 -3.95
C ALA A 19 -3.72 -15.89 -5.47
N GLU A 20 -4.86 -15.99 -6.16
CA GLU A 20 -4.93 -15.94 -7.64
C GLU A 20 -4.56 -14.55 -8.19
N ARG A 21 -4.99 -13.50 -7.50
CA ARG A 21 -4.77 -12.11 -7.87
C ARG A 21 -4.30 -11.30 -6.67
N VAL A 22 -3.22 -10.54 -6.86
CA VAL A 22 -2.71 -9.60 -5.85
C VAL A 22 -2.61 -8.22 -6.49
N ILE A 23 -3.29 -7.23 -5.91
CA ILE A 23 -3.21 -5.83 -6.32
C ILE A 23 -2.31 -5.09 -5.32
N ALA A 24 -1.15 -4.64 -5.78
CA ALA A 24 -0.16 -3.93 -5.00
C ALA A 24 -0.22 -2.42 -5.29
N VAL A 25 -0.38 -1.63 -4.24
CA VAL A 25 -0.62 -0.18 -4.33
C VAL A 25 0.47 0.56 -3.56
N ASP A 26 1.11 1.53 -4.19
CA ASP A 26 2.14 2.40 -3.59
C ASP A 26 2.21 3.71 -4.39
N SER A 27 2.96 4.70 -3.91
CA SER A 27 3.22 5.97 -4.59
C SER A 27 4.63 6.07 -5.20
N VAL A 28 5.46 5.02 -5.01
CA VAL A 28 6.87 4.98 -5.42
C VAL A 28 7.09 3.93 -6.52
N ASP A 29 7.40 4.39 -7.73
CA ASP A 29 7.41 3.57 -8.94
C ASP A 29 8.41 2.40 -8.89
N TYR A 30 9.59 2.58 -8.27
CA TYR A 30 10.55 1.46 -8.15
C TYR A 30 9.99 0.31 -7.30
N ARG A 31 9.21 0.62 -6.27
CA ARG A 31 8.58 -0.39 -5.40
C ARG A 31 7.48 -1.12 -6.15
N LEU A 32 6.69 -0.39 -6.94
CA LEU A 32 5.70 -0.98 -7.84
C LEU A 32 6.35 -1.90 -8.86
N ARG A 33 7.46 -1.49 -9.49
CA ARG A 33 8.22 -2.38 -10.41
C ARG A 33 8.67 -3.68 -9.75
N HIS A 34 9.10 -3.64 -8.49
CA HIS A 34 9.42 -4.85 -7.74
C HIS A 34 8.19 -5.72 -7.45
N ALA A 35 7.07 -5.13 -7.04
CA ALA A 35 5.82 -5.88 -6.84
C ALA A 35 5.34 -6.54 -8.15
N ALA A 36 5.40 -5.81 -9.27
CA ALA A 36 5.09 -6.33 -10.60
C ALA A 36 6.00 -7.49 -11.00
N SER A 37 7.30 -7.43 -10.65
CA SER A 37 8.24 -8.54 -10.92
C SER A 37 7.90 -9.83 -10.17
N TYR A 38 7.03 -9.77 -9.15
CA TYR A 38 6.51 -10.94 -8.44
C TYR A 38 5.15 -11.41 -8.96
N GLY A 39 4.61 -10.77 -10.02
CA GLY A 39 3.32 -11.11 -10.62
C GLY A 39 2.14 -10.29 -10.10
N ALA A 40 2.35 -9.32 -9.20
CA ALA A 40 1.26 -8.47 -8.72
C ALA A 40 0.78 -7.50 -9.82
N GLU A 41 -0.53 -7.27 -9.89
CA GLU A 41 -1.09 -6.11 -10.58
C GLU A 41 -0.74 -4.87 -9.76
N VAL A 42 -0.22 -3.82 -10.39
CA VAL A 42 0.27 -2.64 -9.68
C VAL A 42 -0.55 -1.42 -10.00
N MET A 43 -0.83 -0.61 -8.97
CA MET A 43 -1.52 0.67 -9.11
C MET A 43 -0.74 1.75 -8.38
N ASN A 44 -0.46 2.85 -9.08
CA ASN A 44 0.14 4.02 -8.46
C ASN A 44 -0.95 4.90 -7.86
N LEU A 45 -0.81 5.25 -6.58
CA LEU A 45 -1.73 6.16 -5.90
C LEU A 45 -1.83 7.54 -6.57
N LYS A 46 -0.82 7.92 -7.35
CA LYS A 46 -0.75 9.23 -8.02
C LYS A 46 -1.51 9.28 -9.35
N ASP A 47 -1.88 8.13 -9.90
CA ASP A 47 -2.47 8.04 -11.25
C ASP A 47 -4.00 8.14 -11.22
N TYR A 48 -4.60 8.15 -10.02
CA TYR A 48 -6.04 8.10 -9.81
C TYR A 48 -6.47 9.10 -8.73
N ASP A 49 -7.58 9.80 -8.95
CA ASP A 49 -8.17 10.67 -7.92
C ASP A 49 -8.68 9.87 -6.71
N ASN A 50 -9.21 8.67 -6.96
CA ASN A 50 -9.65 7.74 -5.92
C ASN A 50 -9.28 6.30 -6.27
N THR A 51 -8.07 5.89 -5.90
CA THR A 51 -7.56 4.53 -6.13
C THR A 51 -8.45 3.45 -5.50
N GLY A 52 -9.13 3.74 -4.37
CA GLY A 52 -10.02 2.78 -3.72
C GLY A 52 -11.26 2.45 -4.56
N MET A 53 -11.86 3.46 -5.18
CA MET A 53 -12.98 3.28 -6.11
C MET A 53 -12.55 2.51 -7.36
N GLU A 54 -11.39 2.85 -7.92
CA GLU A 54 -10.81 2.13 -9.06
C GLU A 54 -10.59 0.65 -8.76
N ILE A 55 -10.06 0.31 -7.58
CA ILE A 55 -9.93 -1.09 -7.14
C ILE A 55 -11.30 -1.74 -7.04
N LYS A 56 -12.30 -1.07 -6.45
CA LYS A 56 -13.66 -1.60 -6.29
C LYS A 56 -14.30 -1.91 -7.64
N GLU A 57 -14.14 -1.04 -8.63
CA GLU A 57 -14.62 -1.24 -10.00
C GLU A 57 -13.90 -2.40 -10.68
N LYS A 58 -12.55 -2.43 -10.63
CA LYS A 58 -11.72 -3.50 -11.22
C LYS A 58 -11.92 -4.89 -10.59
N THR A 59 -12.47 -4.94 -9.39
CA THR A 59 -12.74 -6.18 -8.65
C THR A 59 -14.23 -6.51 -8.58
N HIS A 60 -15.10 -5.65 -9.14
CA HIS A 60 -16.55 -5.79 -9.08
C HIS A 60 -17.13 -5.92 -7.66
N GLY A 61 -16.49 -5.31 -6.66
CA GLY A 61 -16.94 -5.41 -5.27
C GLY A 61 -15.93 -5.02 -4.20
N GLY A 62 -14.63 -5.05 -4.52
CA GLY A 62 -13.53 -4.84 -3.59
C GLY A 62 -12.62 -6.06 -3.50
N ALA A 63 -11.53 -5.94 -2.75
CA ALA A 63 -10.66 -7.07 -2.44
C ALA A 63 -11.26 -7.91 -1.28
N ASP A 64 -11.11 -9.23 -1.34
CA ASP A 64 -11.52 -10.14 -0.26
C ASP A 64 -10.71 -9.90 1.02
N VAL A 65 -9.43 -9.55 0.86
CA VAL A 65 -8.50 -9.26 1.95
C VAL A 65 -7.71 -8.01 1.61
N VAL A 66 -7.58 -7.11 2.59
CA VAL A 66 -6.74 -5.91 2.50
C VAL A 66 -5.67 -5.98 3.59
N ILE A 67 -4.41 -5.88 3.19
CA ILE A 67 -3.27 -5.80 4.10
C ILE A 67 -2.63 -4.43 3.95
N ASP A 68 -2.56 -3.67 5.04
CA ASP A 68 -1.91 -2.36 5.07
C ASP A 68 -0.49 -2.46 5.64
N CYS A 69 0.49 -2.14 4.79
CA CYS A 69 1.92 -2.13 5.09
C CYS A 69 2.51 -0.71 4.99
N VAL A 70 1.69 0.34 5.01
CA VAL A 70 2.13 1.76 4.99
C VAL A 70 2.47 2.25 6.39
N GLY A 71 1.65 1.92 7.39
CA GLY A 71 1.81 2.37 8.78
C GLY A 71 1.52 3.87 8.98
N MET A 72 1.92 4.40 10.14
CA MET A 72 1.69 5.81 10.54
C MET A 72 2.44 6.83 9.67
N ASP A 73 3.42 6.40 8.87
CA ASP A 73 4.28 7.27 8.04
C ASP A 73 3.79 7.45 6.60
N GLY A 74 2.54 7.10 6.31
CA GLY A 74 1.90 7.46 5.03
C GLY A 74 2.03 8.97 4.79
N LYS A 75 2.37 9.39 3.56
CA LYS A 75 2.67 10.78 3.10
C LYS A 75 2.59 11.87 4.19
N MET A 76 3.49 11.83 5.17
CA MET A 76 3.52 12.85 6.23
C MET A 76 4.07 14.15 5.67
N SER A 77 3.40 15.25 5.96
CA SER A 77 3.94 16.59 5.79
C SER A 77 5.23 16.74 6.61
N VAL A 78 6.06 17.71 6.24
CA VAL A 78 7.32 17.99 6.96
C VAL A 78 7.05 18.34 8.43
N VAL A 79 5.92 19.01 8.71
CA VAL A 79 5.50 19.36 10.07
C VAL A 79 5.16 18.11 10.87
N GLU A 80 4.33 17.22 10.32
CA GLU A 80 3.95 15.96 10.99
C GLU A 80 5.18 15.09 11.27
N LYS A 81 6.16 15.03 10.35
CA LYS A 81 7.42 14.31 10.57
C LYS A 81 8.21 14.87 11.76
N VAL A 82 8.26 16.20 11.90
CA VAL A 82 8.95 16.86 13.01
C VAL A 82 8.22 16.60 14.32
N GLU A 83 6.89 16.67 14.34
CA GLU A 83 6.07 16.39 15.52
C GLU A 83 6.22 14.95 16.01
N SER A 84 6.20 13.97 15.10
CA SER A 84 6.42 12.55 15.43
C SER A 84 7.85 12.31 15.91
N ALA A 85 8.87 12.94 15.29
CA ALA A 85 10.26 12.83 15.74
C ALA A 85 10.47 13.38 17.16
N LEU A 86 9.74 14.45 17.51
CA LEU A 86 9.76 15.05 18.85
C LEU A 86 8.93 14.25 19.88
N LYS A 87 8.31 13.13 19.50
CA LYS A 87 7.40 12.32 20.34
C LYS A 87 6.27 13.15 20.97
N LEU A 88 5.90 14.26 20.33
CA LEU A 88 4.81 15.11 20.79
C LEU A 88 3.42 14.46 20.55
N GLN A 89 3.38 13.40 19.75
CA GLN A 89 2.20 12.55 19.59
C GLN A 89 2.42 11.16 20.21
N ALA A 90 1.51 10.77 21.11
CA ALA A 90 1.36 9.41 21.62
C ALA A 90 0.06 8.81 21.04
N GLY A 91 0.14 8.17 19.87
CA GLY A 91 -0.99 7.45 19.22
C GLY A 91 -1.99 8.36 18.47
N SER A 92 -2.52 7.84 17.35
CA SER A 92 -3.33 8.61 16.38
C SER A 92 -4.84 8.62 16.70
N LYS A 93 -5.50 9.73 16.37
CA LYS A 93 -6.94 9.75 16.10
C LYS A 93 -7.16 9.08 14.75
N SER A 94 -7.94 8.00 14.75
CA SER A 94 -8.46 7.35 13.55
C SER A 94 -9.39 8.27 12.77
#